data_AF-A0A7J3I1Q9-F1
#
_entry.id   AF-A0A7J3I1Q9-F1
#
_cell.length_a   1.000
_cell.length_b   1.000
_cell.length_c   1.000
_cell.angle_alpha   90.00
_cell.angle_beta   90.00
_cell.angle_gamma   90.00
#
_symmetry.space_group_name_H-M   'P 1'
#
loop_
_entity.id
_entity.type
_entity.pdbx_description
1 polymer ?
#
loop_
_entity_poly.entity_id
_entity_poly.type
_entity_poly.pdbx_seq_one_letter_code
_entity_poly.pdbx_strand_id
1 'polypeptide(L)'
;MSMHVAFFALTNIHPGAPGGGISVADLPVYRDRFSLVKIRGESLKGALRSAVSRRLGDLEGALFGTTSQAGAFSILDAVLV
;
A
#
# COMPACT_ATOMS: atom_id res chain seq x y z
N MET A 1 11.69 4.29 15.66
CA MET A 1 11.79 2.82 15.68
C MET A 1 11.07 2.29 14.44
N SER A 2 11.73 1.50 13.60
CA SER A 2 11.12 0.92 12.39
C SER A 2 10.74 -0.55 12.64
N MET A 3 9.53 -0.93 12.24
CA MET A 3 9.07 -2.31 12.26
C MET A 3 9.07 -2.84 10.84
N HIS A 4 9.59 -4.05 10.64
CA HIS A 4 9.61 -4.72 9.34
C HIS A 4 8.55 -5.82 9.31
N VAL A 5 7.77 -5.86 8.24
CA VAL A 5 6.73 -6.87 8.01
C VAL A 5 6.95 -7.47 6.64
N ALA A 6 7.08 -8.80 6.57
CA ALA A 6 7.15 -9.53 5.31
C ALA A 6 5.74 -9.94 4.86
N PHE A 7 5.47 -9.80 3.56
CA PHE A 7 4.22 -10.24 2.95
C PHE A 7 4.47 -11.47 2.09
N PHE A 8 3.70 -12.53 2.33
CA PHE A 8 3.70 -13.73 1.49
C PHE A 8 2.38 -13.78 0.74
N ALA A 9 2.47 -13.73 -0.59
CA ALA A 9 1.30 -13.82 -1.46
C ALA A 9 0.78 -15.26 -1.47
N LEU A 10 -0.43 -15.49 -0.94
CA LEU A 10 -1.10 -16.78 -1.00
C LEU A 10 -1.74 -17.05 -2.37
N THR A 11 -2.00 -15.97 -3.12
CA THR A 11 -2.55 -15.97 -4.48
C THR A 11 -1.80 -14.95 -5.33
N ASN A 12 -2.01 -14.97 -6.65
CA ASN A 12 -1.51 -13.90 -7.51
C ASN A 12 -2.06 -12.54 -7.04
N ILE A 13 -1.19 -11.52 -6.98
CA ILE A 13 -1.54 -10.15 -6.60
C ILE A 13 -1.28 -9.22 -7.78
N HIS A 14 -2.20 -8.28 -8.00
CA HIS A 14 -2.10 -7.28 -9.06
C HIS A 14 -2.12 -5.86 -8.46
N PRO A 15 -0.97 -5.31 -8.03
CA PRO A 15 -0.90 -3.92 -7.60
C PRO A 15 -0.95 -3.01 -8.83
N GLY A 16 -2.10 -2.38 -9.08
CA GLY A 16 -2.29 -1.56 -10.28
C GLY A 16 -1.34 -0.36 -10.33
N ALA A 17 -0.78 -0.07 -11.49
CA ALA A 17 0.01 1.13 -11.71
C ALA A 17 -0.90 2.38 -11.81
N PRO A 18 -0.61 3.48 -11.10
CA PRO A 18 -1.35 4.73 -11.25
C PRO A 18 -0.97 5.42 -12.56
N GLY A 19 -1.96 5.65 -13.42
CA GLY A 19 -1.79 6.26 -14.73
C GLY A 19 -1.27 5.27 -15.77
N GLY A 20 -1.79 5.36 -16.99
CA GLY A 20 -1.37 4.54 -18.13
C GLY A 20 0.08 4.82 -18.51
N GLY A 21 1.02 4.20 -17.81
CA GLY A 21 2.41 4.12 -18.26
C GLY A 21 2.45 3.48 -19.64
N ILE A 22 3.44 3.85 -20.46
CA ILE A 22 3.67 3.21 -21.76
C ILE A 22 3.99 1.74 -21.48
N SER A 23 2.98 0.91 -21.59
CA SER A 23 3.01 -0.53 -21.34
C SER A 23 2.23 -1.19 -22.46
N VAL A 24 2.73 -2.32 -22.94
CA VAL A 24 2.01 -3.16 -23.90
C VAL A 24 0.80 -3.84 -23.24
N ALA A 25 0.87 -4.05 -21.93
CA ALA A 25 -0.25 -4.58 -21.16
C ALA A 25 -1.26 -3.48 -20.84
N ASP A 26 -2.55 -3.76 -21.08
CA ASP A 26 -3.68 -2.88 -20.79
C ASP A 26 -3.76 -2.49 -19.31
N LEU A 27 -3.46 -3.46 -18.43
CA LEU A 27 -3.46 -3.30 -16.97
C LEU A 27 -2.07 -3.70 -16.44
N PRO A 28 -1.11 -2.78 -16.39
CA PRO A 28 0.22 -3.08 -15.86
C PRO A 28 0.24 -3.08 -14.33
N VAL A 29 1.06 -3.96 -13.76
CA VAL A 29 1.44 -3.88 -12.34
C VAL A 29 2.38 -2.72 -12.10
N TYR A 30 2.32 -2.12 -10.91
CA TYR A 30 3.20 -1.05 -10.51
C TYR A 30 4.67 -1.50 -10.49
N ARG A 31 5.52 -0.67 -11.08
CA ARG A 31 6.97 -0.79 -11.05
C ARG A 31 7.59 0.53 -10.65
N ASP A 32 8.70 0.48 -9.92
CA ASP A 32 9.46 1.68 -9.60
C ASP A 32 10.29 2.18 -10.80
N ARG A 33 11.05 3.27 -10.60
CA ARG A 33 11.93 3.85 -11.63
C ARG A 33 13.04 2.91 -12.12
N PHE A 34 13.30 1.81 -11.40
CA PHE A 34 14.28 0.79 -11.75
C PHE A 34 13.60 -0.47 -12.31
N SER A 35 12.32 -0.38 -12.67
CA SER A 35 11.51 -1.47 -13.22
C SER A 35 11.28 -2.64 -12.24
N LEU A 36 11.53 -2.46 -10.94
CA LEU A 36 11.24 -3.45 -9.92
C LEU A 36 9.76 -3.41 -9.54
N VAL A 37 9.14 -4.57 -9.46
CA VAL A 37 7.74 -4.69 -9.00
C VAL A 37 7.69 -4.32 -7.52
N LYS A 38 6.77 -3.42 -7.17
CA LYS A 38 6.52 -2.99 -5.79
C LYS A 38 5.04 -2.88 -5.52
N ILE A 39 4.67 -2.91 -4.26
CA ILE A 39 3.36 -2.45 -3.82
C ILE A 39 3.56 -1.11 -3.13
N ARG A 40 2.91 -0.07 -3.65
CA ARG A 40 3.07 1.28 -3.09
C ARG A 40 2.55 1.34 -1.66
N GLY A 41 3.23 2.12 -0.82
CA GLY A 41 2.90 2.30 0.59
C GLY A 41 1.47 2.82 0.78
N GLU A 42 0.98 3.70 -0.09
CA GLU A 42 -0.41 4.18 0.01
C GLU A 42 -1.44 3.13 -0.40
N SER A 43 -1.13 2.23 -1.35
CA SER A 43 -2.00 1.09 -1.67
C SER A 43 -2.09 0.13 -0.48
N LEU A 44 -0.96 -0.17 0.15
CA LEU A 44 -0.92 -0.99 1.37
C LEU A 44 -1.67 -0.33 2.53
N LYS A 45 -1.46 0.98 2.73
CA LYS A 45 -2.13 1.76 3.79
C LYS A 45 -3.64 1.78 3.59
N GLY A 46 -4.10 2.00 2.36
CA GLY A 46 -5.51 1.95 2.01
C GLY A 46 -6.12 0.56 2.23
N ALA A 47 -5.46 -0.50 1.76
CA ALA A 47 -5.92 -1.87 1.92
C ALA A 47 -6.00 -2.27 3.41
N LEU A 48 -4.96 -1.99 4.19
CA LEU A 48 -4.93 -2.26 5.62
C LEU A 48 -6.00 -1.46 6.37
N ARG A 49 -6.07 -0.15 6.14
CA ARG A 49 -7.09 0.73 6.73
C ARG A 49 -8.49 0.17 6.48
N SER A 50 -8.79 -0.19 5.24
CA SER A 50 -10.07 -0.78 4.86
C SER A 50 -10.36 -2.08 5.62
N ALA A 51 -9.38 -2.99 5.67
CA ALA A 51 -9.51 -4.30 6.32
C ALA A 51 -9.79 -4.23 7.83
N VAL A 52 -9.27 -3.21 8.53
CA VAL A 52 -9.42 -3.08 9.99
C VAL A 52 -10.39 -1.98 10.43
N SER A 53 -10.86 -1.11 9.52
CA SER A 53 -11.74 0.04 9.79
C SER A 53 -12.89 -0.30 10.73
N ARG A 54 -13.65 -1.35 10.43
CA ARG A 54 -14.80 -1.82 11.22
C ARG A 54 -14.47 -2.25 12.65
N ARG A 55 -13.19 -2.50 12.96
CA ARG A 55 -12.71 -2.97 14.27
C ARG A 55 -12.07 -1.88 15.11
N LEU A 56 -11.66 -0.77 14.48
CA LEU A 56 -10.88 0.28 15.17
C LEU A 56 -11.74 1.37 15.80
N GLY A 57 -12.94 1.62 15.26
CA GLY A 57 -13.79 2.72 15.73
C GLY A 57 -13.02 4.05 15.73
N ASP A 58 -13.01 4.72 16.88
CA ASP A 58 -12.36 6.04 17.05
C ASP A 58 -10.83 6.02 16.86
N LEU A 59 -10.19 4.85 16.99
CA LEU A 59 -8.74 4.72 16.81
C LEU A 59 -8.30 4.81 15.35
N GLU A 60 -9.20 4.65 14.39
CA GLU A 60 -8.85 4.65 12.96
C GLU A 60 -8.21 5.99 12.55
N GLY A 61 -8.79 7.11 12.98
CA GLY A 61 -8.30 8.45 12.66
C GLY A 61 -6.91 8.71 13.26
N ALA A 62 -6.67 8.27 14.50
CA ALA A 62 -5.37 8.40 15.15
C ALA A 62 -4.27 7.57 14.46
N LEU A 63 -4.62 6.37 13.98
CA LEU A 63 -3.67 5.46 13.34
C LEU A 63 -3.37 5.86 11.89
N PHE A 64 -4.40 6.08 11.08
CA PHE A 64 -4.24 6.27 9.63
C PHE A 64 -4.26 7.73 9.19
N GLY A 65 -4.73 8.64 10.04
CA GLY A 65 -4.93 10.05 9.75
C GLY A 65 -6.33 10.38 9.25
N THR A 66 -6.72 11.64 9.42
CA THR A 66 -7.95 12.25 8.87
C THR A 66 -7.58 13.37 7.90
N THR A 67 -8.57 14.14 7.44
CA THR A 67 -8.33 15.35 6.64
C THR A 67 -7.67 16.49 7.44
N SER A 68 -7.75 16.47 8.77
CA SER A 68 -7.24 17.53 9.65
C SER A 68 -6.00 17.15 10.46
N GLN A 69 -5.69 15.85 10.58
CA GLN A 69 -4.56 15.36 11.38
C GLN A 69 -3.83 14.20 10.68
N ALA A 70 -2.50 14.19 10.84
CA ALA A 70 -1.66 13.09 10.38
C ALA A 70 -1.88 11.83 11.23
N GLY A 71 -1.66 10.66 10.62
CA GLY A 71 -1.70 9.38 11.34
C GLY A 71 -0.41 9.09 12.11
N ALA A 72 -0.51 8.20 13.09
CA ALA A 72 0.60 7.83 13.97
C ALA A 72 1.77 7.11 13.27
N PHE A 73 1.58 6.58 12.06
CA PHE A 73 2.63 5.87 11.33
C PHE A 73 2.57 6.04 9.80
N SER A 74 3.72 5.74 9.19
CA SER A 74 3.91 5.71 7.74
C SER A 74 4.14 4.28 7.28
N ILE A 75 3.54 3.92 6.14
CA ILE A 75 3.81 2.65 5.45
C ILE A 75 4.68 2.95 4.24
N LEU A 76 5.84 2.30 4.18
CA LEU A 76 6.75 2.38 3.04
C LEU A 76 6.33 1.39 1.95
N ASP A 77 6.83 1.58 0.74
CA ASP A 77 6.62 0.63 -0.36
C ASP A 77 7.13 -0.77 0.01
N ALA A 78 6.31 -1.79 -0.25
CA ALA A 78 6.78 -3.16 -0.16
C ALA A 78 7.68 -3.46 -1.35
N VAL A 79 8.91 -3.85 -1.04
CA VAL A 79 9.90 -4.35 -2.00
C VAL A 79 9.85 -5.86 -2.05
N LEU A 80 10.13 -6.43 -3.21
CA LEU A 80 10.37 -7.87 -3.33
C LEU A 80 11.61 -8.23 -2.51
N VAL A 81 11.50 -9.34 -1.77
CA VAL A 81 12.56 -9.93 -0.93
C VAL A 81 12.96 -11.27 -1.53
#